data_AF-A0A2K4WFP1-F1
#
_entry.id   AF-A0A2K4WFP1-F1
#
_cell.length_a   1.000
_cell.length_b   1.000
_cell.length_c   1.000
_cell.angle_alpha   90.00
_cell.angle_beta   90.00
_cell.angle_gamma   90.00
#
_symmetry.space_group_name_H-M   'P 1'
#
loop_
_entity.id
_entity.type
_entity.pdbx_description
1 polymer ?
#
loop_
_entity_poly.entity_id
_entity_poly.type
_entity_poly.pdbx_seq_one_letter_code
_entity_poly.pdbx_strand_id
1 'polypeptide(L)' 'MRMVALKEFRYAGKQLVAGDSFDAVEKDVKVLRAIKNARMDTEEVLPTDSTQDLTEDKSASKKRVYKRRDMTAE' A
#
# COMPACT_ATOMS: atom_id res chain seq x y z
N MET A 1 -15.46 12.08 0.14
CA MET A 1 -15.68 10.68 0.59
C MET A 1 -15.34 10.62 2.07
N ARG A 2 -16.25 10.11 2.90
CA ARG A 2 -16.07 10.09 4.36
C ARG A 2 -15.23 8.88 4.77
N MET A 3 -14.12 9.14 5.44
CA MET A 3 -13.15 8.13 5.89
C MET A 3 -12.89 8.26 7.39
N VAL A 4 -12.40 7.19 8.00
CA VAL A 4 -11.98 7.15 9.40
C VAL A 4 -10.47 6.92 9.44
N ALA A 5 -9.74 7.79 10.13
CA ALA A 5 -8.31 7.66 10.36
C ALA A 5 -8.02 6.42 11.22
N LEU A 6 -7.04 5.61 10.82
CA LEU A 6 -6.61 4.43 11.56
C LEU A 6 -5.42 4.72 12.48
N LYS A 7 -4.72 5.83 12.23
CA LYS A 7 -3.57 6.30 13.02
C LYS A 7 -3.50 7.82 12.97
N GLU A 8 -2.57 8.39 13.72
CA GLU A 8 -2.33 9.83 13.71
C GLU A 8 -1.57 10.25 12.44
N PHE A 9 -2.11 11.23 11.71
CA PHE A 9 -1.43 11.85 10.56
C PHE A 9 -2.03 13.23 10.25
N ARG A 10 -1.36 13.99 9.39
CA ARG A 10 -1.90 15.25 8.87
C ARG A 10 -2.54 15.06 7.50
N TYR A 11 -3.73 15.63 7.33
CA TYR A 11 -4.45 15.67 6.07
C TYR A 11 -5.13 17.02 5.90
N ALA A 12 -4.97 17.64 4.72
CA ALA A 12 -5.54 18.96 4.40
C ALA A 12 -5.26 20.04 5.48
N GLY A 13 -4.07 20.00 6.09
CA GLY A 13 -3.67 20.94 7.15
C GLY A 13 -4.26 20.66 8.54
N LYS A 14 -5.11 19.64 8.69
CA LYS A 14 -5.65 19.19 9.97
C LYS A 14 -4.85 18.00 10.50
N GLN A 15 -4.55 18.02 11.79
CA GLN A 15 -4.07 16.83 12.50
C GLN A 15 -5.27 15.93 12.77
N LEU A 16 -5.21 14.68 12.34
CA LEU A 16 -6.21 13.65 12.61
C LEU A 16 -5.64 12.66 13.60
N VAL A 17 -6.46 12.20 14.55
CA VAL A 17 -6.11 11.09 15.44
C VAL A 17 -6.79 9.79 15.00
N ALA A 18 -6.31 8.66 15.52
CA ALA A 18 -6.91 7.37 15.25
C ALA A 18 -8.39 7.37 15.70
N GLY A 19 -9.29 6.97 14.80
CA GLY A 19 -10.74 6.99 15.01
C GLY A 19 -11.44 8.24 14.50
N ASP A 20 -10.72 9.30 14.14
CA ASP A 20 -11.35 10.53 13.63
C ASP A 20 -11.96 10.32 12.25
N SER A 21 -13.22 10.72 12.08
CA SER A 21 -13.86 10.82 10.77
C SER A 21 -13.44 12.11 10.06
N PHE A 22 -13.12 12.01 8.77
CA PHE A 22 -12.76 13.14 7.92
C PHE A 22 -13.23 12.96 6.48
N ASP A 23 -13.33 14.06 5.74
CA ASP A 23 -13.65 14.05 4.32
C ASP A 23 -12.37 14.04 3.47
N ALA A 24 -12.20 12.98 2.69
CA ALA A 24 -11.12 12.80 1.73
C ALA A 24 -11.59 13.05 0.29
N VAL A 25 -10.67 13.55 -0.54
CA VAL A 25 -10.84 13.64 -2.00
C VAL A 25 -10.71 12.24 -2.60
N GLU A 26 -11.48 11.93 -3.65
CA GLU A 26 -11.50 10.61 -4.31
C GLU A 26 -10.12 10.12 -4.76
N LYS A 27 -9.25 11.05 -5.19
CA LYS A 27 -7.86 10.73 -5.57
C LYS A 27 -7.03 10.22 -4.40
N ASP A 28 -7.23 10.80 -3.23
CA ASP A 28 -6.46 10.50 -2.02
C ASP A 28 -6.97 9.23 -1.33
N VAL A 29 -8.26 8.95 -1.45
CA VAL A 29 -8.90 7.74 -0.89
C VAL A 29 -8.13 6.47 -1.24
N LYS A 30 -7.75 6.31 -2.51
CA LYS A 30 -7.01 5.13 -2.98
C LYS A 30 -5.64 5.03 -2.29
N VAL A 31 -4.95 6.15 -2.17
CA VAL A 31 -3.64 6.22 -1.52
C VAL A 31 -3.78 5.91 -0.04
N LEU A 32 -4.70 6.59 0.66
CA LEU A 32 -4.95 6.44 2.10
C LEU A 32 -5.32 5.01 2.50
N ARG A 33 -6.08 4.31 1.65
CA ARG A 33 -6.39 2.88 1.81
C ARG A 33 -5.16 2.00 1.58
N ALA A 34 -4.40 2.24 0.50
CA ALA A 34 -3.21 1.46 0.17
C ALA A 34 -2.12 1.54 1.24
N ILE A 35 -1.93 2.71 1.86
CA ILE A 35 -0.94 2.92 2.93
C ILE A 35 -1.50 2.61 4.33
N LYS A 36 -2.75 2.14 4.43
CA LYS A 36 -3.44 1.79 5.69
C LYS A 36 -3.48 2.96 6.70
N ASN A 37 -3.62 4.19 6.21
CA ASN A 37 -3.77 5.38 7.07
C ASN A 37 -5.23 5.62 7.46
N ALA A 38 -6.17 5.25 6.58
CA ALA A 38 -7.60 5.46 6.80
C ALA A 38 -8.43 4.36 6.13
N ARG A 39 -9.65 4.16 6.62
CA ARG A 39 -10.68 3.27 6.04
C ARG A 39 -11.94 4.05 5.69
N MET A 40 -12.83 3.48 4.88
CA MET A 40 -14.14 4.08 4.62
C MET A 40 -15.01 4.00 5.89
N ASP A 41 -15.77 5.07 6.16
CA ASP A 41 -16.70 5.14 7.31
C ASP A 41 -17.89 4.18 7.13
N THR A 42 -18.26 3.89 5.88
CA THR A 42 -19.41 3.04 5.50
C THR A 42 -19.06 1.59 5.20
N GLU A 43 -17.78 1.19 5.27
CA GLU A 43 -17.43 -0.23 5.09
C GLU A 43 -17.66 -0.99 6.41
N GLU A 44 -18.92 -1.36 6.64
CA GLU A 44 -19.23 -2.69 7.16
C GLU A 44 -18.46 -3.69 6.30
N VAL A 45 -17.62 -4.47 6.97
CA VAL A 45 -16.74 -5.53 6.46
C VAL A 45 -17.29 -6.22 5.21
N LEU A 46 -17.00 -5.68 4.02
CA LEU A 46 -16.89 -6.47 2.82
C LEU A 46 -15.40 -6.56 2.53
N PRO A 47 -14.77 -7.74 2.68
CA PRO A 47 -13.43 -7.97 2.20
C PRO A 47 -13.52 -7.92 0.68
N THR A 48 -13.53 -6.72 0.10
CA THR A 48 -13.22 -6.52 -1.30
C THR A 48 -11.74 -6.76 -1.46
N ASP A 49 -11.41 -8.04 -1.54
CA ASP A 49 -10.59 -8.65 -2.58
C ASP A 49 -9.95 -7.61 -3.52
N SER A 50 -8.95 -6.93 -2.99
CA SER A 50 -8.02 -6.03 -3.68
C SER A 50 -6.70 -6.02 -2.91
N THR A 51 -6.36 -7.18 -2.34
CA THR A 51 -4.99 -7.57 -2.02
C THR A 51 -4.58 -8.64 -3.04
N GLN A 52 -4.66 -8.28 -4.33
CA GLN A 52 -3.58 -8.73 -5.19
C GLN A 52 -2.33 -7.98 -4.72
N ASP A 53 -1.30 -8.74 -4.40
CA ASP A 53 0.02 -8.31 -3.98
C ASP A 53 0.11 -7.59 -2.62
N LEU A 54 0.24 -8.36 -1.54
CA LEU A 54 1.41 -8.25 -0.65
C LEU A 54 1.48 -9.37 0.41
N THR A 55 1.22 -10.61 0.03
CA THR A 55 1.71 -11.75 0.80
C THR A 55 2.26 -12.78 -0.19
N GLU A 56 3.52 -13.13 -0.01
CA GLU A 56 4.31 -14.04 -0.86
C GLU A 56 4.88 -13.44 -2.15
N ASP A 57 5.86 -12.55 -1.98
CA ASP A 57 7.14 -12.90 -2.59
C ASP A 57 8.28 -12.31 -1.77
N LYS A 58 8.95 -13.17 -1.01
CA LYS A 58 10.40 -13.04 -0.83
C LYS A 58 11.03 -13.26 -2.21
N SER A 59 10.83 -12.31 -3.12
CA SER A 59 11.65 -12.19 -4.32
C SER A 59 13.00 -11.67 -3.86
N ALA A 60 13.76 -12.56 -3.23
CA ALA A 60 15.21 -12.44 -3.14
C ALA A 60 15.65 -12.13 -4.56
N SER A 61 16.01 -10.86 -4.79
CA SER A 61 16.47 -10.33 -6.06
C SER A 61 17.60 -11.25 -6.52
N LYS A 62 17.28 -12.20 -7.40
CA LYS A 62 18.20 -13.24 -7.83
C LYS A 62 19.19 -12.54 -8.73
N LYS A 63 20.28 -12.04 -8.13
CA LYS A 63 21.39 -11.38 -8.84
C LYS A 63 21.77 -12.32 -9.99
N ARG A 64 21.63 -11.84 -11.24
CA ARG A 64 22.08 -12.59 -12.42
C ARG A 64 23.59 -12.76 -12.30
N VAL A 65 24.03 -13.94 -11.88
CA VAL A 65 25.45 -14.29 -11.91
C VAL A 65 25.85 -14.40 -13.38
N TYR A 66 26.79 -13.55 -13.81
CA TYR A 66 27.32 -13.57 -15.16
C TYR A 66 28.10 -14.87 -15.37
N LYS A 67 27.66 -15.70 -16.31
CA LYS A 67 28.39 -16.90 -16.75
C LYS A 67 29.37 -16.47 -17.85
N ARG A 68 30.67 -16.52 -17.56
CA ARG A 68 31.72 -16.35 -18.58
C ARG A 68 31.56 -17.49 -19.59
N ARG A 69 31.58 -17.18 -20.89
CA ARG A 69 31.82 -18.21 -21.90
C ARG A 69 33.32 -18.43 -21.92
N ASP A 70 33.75 -19.60 -21.47
CA ASP A 70 35.14 -19.98 -21.59
C ASP A 70 35.44 -20.13 -23.08
N MET A 71 36.30 -19.24 -23.59
CA MET A 71 36.88 -19.36 -24.92
C MET A 71 38.00 -20.40 -24.82
N THR A 72 37.67 -21.68 -24.94
CA THR A 72 38.66 -22.71 -25.27
C THR A 72 38.98 -22.61 -26.74
N ALA A 73 40.18 -22.12 -27.06
CA ALA A 73 40.78 -22.22 -28.38
C ALA A 73 41.80 -23.36 -28.35
N GLU A 74 41.53 -24.43 -29.09
CA GLU A 74 42.52 -25.37 -29.64
C GLU A 74 42.16 -25.63 -31.11
#